data_AF-A0A938AEI6-F1
#
_entry.id   AF-A0A938AEI6-F1
#
_cell.length_a   1.000
_cell.length_b   1.000
_cell.length_c   1.000
_cell.angle_alpha   90.00
_cell.angle_beta   90.00
_cell.angle_gamma   90.00
#
_symmetry.space_group_name_H-M   'P 1'
#
loop_
_entity.id
_entity.type
_entity.pdbx_description
1 polymer ?
#
loop_
_entity_poly.entity_id
_entity_poly.type
_entity_poly.pdbx_seq_one_letter_code
_entity_poly.pdbx_strand_id
1 'polypeptide(L)'
;MKLMRAERNRLDTEGVVAHYSRGGFGQYHRLDCPEAPHRGDPGVRDTIHGPWKYLAAHWSPCPVCRPPADVLDGEPGVQAA
;
A
#
# COMPACT_ATOMS: atom_id res chain seq x y z
N MET A 1 4.09 -2.64 25.76
CA MET A 1 3.72 -1.61 24.76
C MET A 1 4.62 -1.62 23.50
N LYS A 2 4.93 -2.80 22.92
CA LYS A 2 5.78 -2.91 21.69
C LYS A 2 4.96 -2.99 20.39
N LEU A 3 3.69 -3.37 20.47
CA LEU A 3 2.79 -3.55 19.32
C LEU A 3 2.45 -2.24 18.58
N MET A 4 2.33 -1.11 19.29
CA MET A 4 1.91 0.17 18.70
C MET A 4 2.94 0.82 17.75
N ARG A 5 4.20 0.36 17.77
CA ARG A 5 5.28 0.89 16.91
C ARG A 5 5.36 0.15 15.59
N ALA A 6 5.13 -1.17 15.60
CA ALA A 6 5.11 -2.00 14.40
C ALA A 6 3.92 -1.67 13.49
N GLU A 7 2.73 -1.48 14.08
CA GLU A 7 1.52 -1.14 13.33
C GLU A 7 1.61 0.24 12.66
N ARG A 8 2.22 1.21 13.35
CA ARG A 8 2.48 2.55 12.80
C ARG A 8 3.49 2.52 11.65
N ASN A 9 4.50 1.66 11.74
CA ASN A 9 5.50 1.50 10.69
C ASN A 9 4.89 0.86 9.43
N ARG A 10 3.92 -0.04 9.60
CA ARG A 10 3.16 -0.62 8.48
C ARG A 10 2.28 0.42 7.77
N LEU A 11 1.54 1.24 8.53
CA LEU A 11 0.71 2.31 7.95
C LEU A 11 1.53 3.32 7.12
N ASP A 12 2.79 3.54 7.50
CA ASP A 12 3.68 4.49 6.82
C ASP A 12 4.36 3.88 5.58
N THR A 13 4.52 2.55 5.52
CA THR A 13 5.33 1.87 4.49
C THR A 13 4.56 0.93 3.56
N GLU A 14 3.31 0.60 3.91
CA GLU A 14 2.47 -0.36 3.20
C GLU A 14 1.12 0.22 2.78
N GLY A 15 0.61 -0.28 1.65
CA GLY A 15 -0.72 0.01 1.16
C GLY A 15 -1.54 -1.22 0.85
N VAL A 16 -2.66 -0.98 0.19
CA VAL A 16 -3.60 -2.02 -0.20
C VAL A 16 -4.11 -1.79 -1.62
N VAL A 17 -4.33 -2.86 -2.36
CA VAL A 17 -5.00 -2.85 -3.67
C VAL A 17 -6.07 -3.93 -3.72
N ALA A 18 -7.21 -3.62 -4.35
CA ALA A 18 -8.26 -4.61 -4.59
C ALA A 18 -7.91 -5.50 -5.78
N HIS A 19 -8.18 -6.79 -5.66
CA HIS A 19 -8.36 -7.71 -6.77
C HIS A 19 -9.86 -7.99 -6.93
N TYR A 20 -10.44 -7.65 -8.08
CA TYR A 20 -11.88 -7.74 -8.29
C TYR A 20 -12.32 -9.14 -8.74
N SER A 21 -13.52 -9.55 -8.36
CA SER A 21 -14.10 -10.86 -8.74
C SER A 21 -14.29 -11.03 -10.26
N ARG A 22 -14.46 -9.92 -10.99
CA ARG A 22 -14.53 -9.89 -12.46
C ARG A 22 -13.15 -10.00 -13.12
N GLY A 23 -12.08 -10.10 -12.33
CA GLY A 23 -10.70 -10.00 -12.78
C GLY A 23 -10.20 -8.56 -12.79
N GLY A 24 -8.88 -8.41 -12.78
CA GLY A 24 -8.21 -7.12 -12.77
C GLY A 24 -8.06 -6.52 -11.37
N PHE A 25 -7.25 -5.47 -11.31
CA PHE A 25 -6.85 -4.83 -10.07
C PHE A 25 -7.32 -3.38 -10.03
N GLY A 26 -7.61 -2.90 -8.82
CA GLY A 26 -7.91 -1.51 -8.56
C GLY A 26 -6.67 -0.63 -8.52
N GLN A 27 -6.89 0.59 -8.05
CA GLN A 27 -5.81 1.47 -7.67
C GLN A 27 -5.28 1.04 -6.31
N TYR A 28 -4.03 1.36 -6.00
CA TYR A 28 -3.51 1.13 -4.65
C TYR A 28 -3.79 2.34 -3.75
N HIS A 29 -4.04 2.09 -2.47
CA HIS A 29 -4.51 3.06 -1.48
C HIS A 29 -3.63 3.04 -0.22
N ARG A 30 -3.65 4.17 0.49
CA ARG A 30 -3.27 4.25 1.91
C ARG A 30 -4.18 3.36 2.75
N LEU A 31 -3.62 2.71 3.77
CA LEU A 31 -4.41 1.89 4.70
C LEU A 31 -5.42 2.72 5.50
N ASP A 32 -5.20 4.03 5.65
CA ASP A 32 -6.17 4.95 6.29
C ASP A 32 -7.13 5.62 5.30
N CYS A 33 -7.01 5.33 3.99
CA CYS A 33 -7.87 5.96 3.00
C CYS A 33 -9.32 5.53 3.20
N PRO A 34 -10.30 6.46 3.21
CA PRO A 34 -11.71 6.11 3.37
C PRO A 34 -12.26 5.30 2.17
N GLU A 35 -11.59 5.39 1.02
CA GLU A 35 -11.91 4.60 -0.18
C GLU A 35 -11.01 3.36 -0.33
N ALA A 36 -10.20 3.03 0.70
CA ALA A 36 -9.42 1.81 0.66
C ALA A 36 -10.36 0.60 0.55
N PRO A 37 -10.10 -0.32 -0.40
CA PRO A 37 -10.94 -1.48 -0.58
C PRO A 37 -10.79 -2.44 0.61
N HIS A 38 -11.90 -2.98 1.09
CA HIS A 38 -11.90 -4.01 2.14
C HIS A 38 -12.39 -5.35 1.59
N ARG A 39 -11.91 -6.43 2.21
CA ARG A 39 -12.42 -7.77 1.91
C ARG A 39 -13.90 -7.84 2.29
N GLY A 40 -14.75 -8.15 1.31
CA GLY A 40 -16.20 -8.20 1.47
C GLY A 40 -16.93 -7.00 0.85
N ASP A 41 -16.22 -5.97 0.39
CA ASP A 41 -16.81 -4.92 -0.42
C ASP A 41 -17.42 -5.47 -1.73
N PRO A 42 -18.46 -4.83 -2.27
CA PRO A 42 -19.10 -5.27 -3.51
C PRO A 42 -18.09 -5.37 -4.66
N GLY A 43 -17.89 -6.57 -5.18
CA GLY A 43 -16.99 -6.84 -6.30
C GLY A 43 -15.52 -7.05 -5.93
N VAL A 44 -15.12 -6.86 -4.66
CA VAL A 44 -13.77 -7.17 -4.18
C VAL A 44 -13.68 -8.66 -3.85
N ARG A 45 -12.78 -9.37 -4.54
CA ARG A 45 -12.49 -10.78 -4.26
C ARG A 45 -11.45 -10.92 -3.17
N ASP A 46 -10.40 -10.12 -3.27
CA ASP A 46 -9.25 -10.16 -2.36
C ASP A 46 -8.59 -8.79 -2.27
N THR A 47 -7.81 -8.57 -1.21
CA THR A 47 -7.06 -7.35 -0.97
C THR A 47 -5.60 -7.69 -0.77
N ILE A 48 -4.73 -7.14 -1.63
CA ILE A 48 -3.30 -7.37 -1.57
C ILE A 48 -2.66 -6.24 -0.79
N HIS A 49 -1.98 -6.58 0.29
CA HIS A 49 -1.20 -5.66 1.10
C HIS A 49 0.28 -5.78 0.75
N GLY A 50 0.97 -4.66 0.71
CA GLY A 50 2.40 -4.67 0.45
C GLY A 50 3.05 -3.30 0.49
N PRO A 51 4.38 -3.24 0.37
CA PRO A 51 5.13 -1.99 0.45
C PRO A 51 4.85 -1.08 -0.75
N TRP A 52 4.89 0.24 -0.54
CA TRP A 52 4.61 1.24 -1.58
C TRP A 52 5.34 1.00 -2.90
N LYS A 53 6.64 0.70 -2.84
CA LYS A 53 7.46 0.38 -4.03
C LYS A 53 6.90 -0.75 -4.87
N TYR A 54 6.35 -1.77 -4.23
CA TYR A 54 5.81 -2.93 -4.92
C TYR A 54 4.46 -2.56 -5.54
N LEU A 55 3.61 -1.87 -4.76
CA LEU A 55 2.29 -1.45 -5.25
C LEU A 55 2.39 -0.48 -6.42
N ALA A 56 3.28 0.52 -6.33
CA ALA A 56 3.52 1.52 -7.36
C ALA A 56 4.11 0.94 -8.64
N ALA A 57 4.86 -0.17 -8.55
CA ALA A 57 5.42 -0.85 -9.73
C ALA A 57 4.36 -1.62 -10.54
N HIS A 58 3.25 -2.01 -9.90
CA HIS A 58 2.23 -2.88 -10.50
C HIS A 58 0.89 -2.19 -10.75
N TRP A 59 0.55 -1.16 -9.99
CA TRP A 59 -0.77 -0.52 -10.01
C TRP A 59 -0.69 1.00 -9.96
N SER A 60 -1.77 1.64 -10.39
CA SER A 60 -1.88 3.10 -10.33
C SER A 60 -2.29 3.59 -8.94
N PRO A 61 -1.79 4.76 -8.50
CA PRO A 61 -2.14 5.32 -7.20
C PRO A 61 -3.60 5.81 -7.20
N CYS A 62 -4.26 5.70 -6.05
CA CYS A 62 -5.55 6.34 -5.83
C CYS A 62 -5.42 7.88 -5.94
N PRO A 63 -6.25 8.57 -6.74
CA PRO A 63 -6.18 10.02 -6.93
C PRO A 63 -6.62 10.80 -5.70
N VAL A 64 -7.35 10.16 -4.78
CA VAL A 64 -7.90 10.76 -3.56
C VAL A 64 -6.87 10.74 -2.43
N CYS A 65 -6.36 9.56 -2.06
CA CYS A 65 -5.33 9.51 -1.00
C CYS A 65 -3.90 9.74 -1.49
N ARG A 66 -3.67 9.78 -2.81
CA ARG A 66 -2.36 10.00 -3.46
C ARG A 66 -1.22 9.34 -2.68
N PRO A 67 -1.25 8.00 -2.58
CA PRO A 67 -0.23 7.28 -1.84
C PRO A 67 1.15 7.53 -2.47
N PRO A 68 2.22 7.56 -1.67
CA PRO A 68 3.55 7.76 -2.19
C PRO A 68 3.90 6.60 -3.15
N ALA A 69 4.38 6.95 -4.35
CA ALA A 69 4.94 5.99 -5.29
C ALA A 69 6.39 5.63 -4.94
N ASP A 70 7.04 6.51 -4.17
CA ASP A 70 8.46 6.51 -3.88
C ASP A 70 8.68 6.18 -2.41
N VAL A 71 9.32 5.05 -2.14
CA VAL A 71 10.05 4.88 -0.88
C VAL A 71 11.32 5.69 -1.04
N LEU A 72 11.30 6.92 -0.52
CA LEU A 72 12.47 7.75 -0.21
C LEU A 72 13.78 7.29 -0.89
N ASP A 73 14.11 7.87 -2.04
CA ASP A 73 15.52 7.98 -2.43
C ASP A 73 16.28 8.72 -1.30
N GLY A 74 16.98 7.99 -0.44
CA GLY A 74 17.69 8.59 0.69
C GLY A 74 18.13 7.64 1.80
N GLU A 75 19.05 6.74 1.47
CA GLU A 75 20.30 6.50 2.23
C GLU A 75 21.34 5.89 1.26
N PRO A 76 22.15 6.67 0.52
CA PRO A 76 23.46 6.18 0.10
C PRO A 76 24.39 6.25 1.33
N GLY A 77 24.29 5.26 2.22
CA GLY A 77 24.84 5.42 3.57
C GLY A 77 25.24 4.16 4.33
N VAL A 78 25.70 3.09 3.67
CA VAL A 78 26.67 2.18 4.31
C VAL A 78 27.55 1.48 3.27
N GLN A 79 28.63 2.15 2.87
CA GLN A 79 29.87 1.44 2.62
C GLN A 79 30.49 1.16 4.00
N ALA A 80 30.59 -0.11 4.37
CA ALA A 80 31.58 -0.61 5.32
C ALA A 80 32.29 -1.73 4.55
N ALA A 81 33.41 -1.42 3.91
CA ALA A 81 34.77 -1.45 4.47
C ALA A 81 35.23 -2.90 4.71
#